data_AF-A0A6N3BA76-F1
#
_entry.id   AF-A0A6N3BA76-F1
#
_cell.length_a   1.000
_cell.length_b   1.000
_cell.length_c   1.000
_cell.angle_alpha   90.00
_cell.angle_beta   90.00
_cell.angle_gamma   90.00
#
_symmetry.space_group_name_H-M   'P 1'
#
loop_
_entity.id
_entity.type
_entity.pdbx_description
1 polymer ?
#
loop_
_entity_poly.entity_id
_entity_poly.type
_entity_poly.pdbx_seq_one_letter_code
_entity_poly.pdbx_strand_id
1 'polypeptide(L)'
;MKRFVSKLLLVSSLGISLAQGVMAHTDDSGVLGGLENSPDIYGYLNNYNYSLMLADHRYSHHDMYISSDKAVIVSLWGNRLQPDIYIIKPGYATNKGITVGMSRSDVEDTYGPLVTYSIYQNPVEPYGEIEKGYGNYSGYYVGEYVGAHNSGLSFVFNKYTDTVVLIRYQQNRHGNSRVMSDVDSYHLLPYLL
;
A
#
# COMPACT_ATOMS: atom_id res chain seq x y z
N MET A 1 17.10 -63.37 -8.14
CA MET A 1 15.62 -63.41 -8.33
C MET A 1 15.00 -63.55 -6.95
N LYS A 2 14.08 -62.75 -6.41
CA LYS A 2 13.31 -61.57 -6.84
C LYS A 2 13.15 -60.71 -5.56
N ARG A 3 13.44 -59.41 -5.62
CA ARG A 3 13.12 -58.44 -4.56
C ARG A 3 11.73 -57.86 -4.86
N PHE A 4 10.80 -57.94 -3.92
CA PHE A 4 9.48 -57.31 -4.03
C PHE A 4 9.38 -56.14 -3.04
N VAL A 5 9.30 -54.95 -3.64
CA VAL A 5 8.55 -53.73 -3.29
C VAL A 5 8.29 -53.42 -1.80
N SER A 6 8.76 -52.25 -1.36
CA SER A 6 7.86 -51.29 -0.71
C SER A 6 8.25 -49.87 -1.07
N LYS A 7 7.34 -49.20 -1.78
CA LYS A 7 7.36 -47.76 -2.06
C LYS A 7 6.77 -47.07 -0.83
N LEU A 8 7.53 -46.20 -0.17
CA LEU A 8 6.95 -45.05 0.50
C LEU A 8 7.99 -43.93 0.60
N LEU A 9 7.93 -43.03 -0.38
CA LEU A 9 8.48 -41.68 -0.33
C LEU A 9 7.42 -40.81 0.34
N LEU A 10 7.74 -40.17 1.47
CA LEU A 10 7.09 -38.90 1.83
C LEU A 10 8.04 -38.06 2.70
N VAL A 11 8.78 -37.23 1.96
CA VAL A 11 9.30 -35.90 2.28
C VAL A 11 8.88 -35.35 3.65
N SER A 12 9.83 -35.23 4.57
CA SER A 12 9.73 -34.37 5.75
C SER A 12 10.65 -33.16 5.57
N SER A 13 10.23 -32.19 4.75
CA SER A 13 10.80 -30.84 4.83
C SER A 13 10.20 -30.15 6.06
N LEU A 14 10.91 -30.24 7.19
CA LEU A 14 10.75 -29.31 8.30
C LEU A 14 11.18 -27.92 7.79
N GLY A 15 10.23 -27.17 7.23
CA GLY A 15 10.40 -25.76 6.95
C GLY A 15 10.22 -25.00 8.25
N ILE A 16 11.33 -24.55 8.85
CA ILE A 16 11.30 -23.53 9.89
C ILE A 16 10.73 -22.28 9.23
N SER A 17 9.46 -21.98 9.48
CA SER A 17 8.86 -20.69 9.14
C SER A 17 9.45 -19.63 10.07
N LEU A 18 10.59 -19.07 9.67
CA LEU A 18 10.99 -17.77 10.17
C LEU A 18 9.86 -16.82 9.79
N ALA A 19 9.23 -16.20 10.80
CA ALA A 19 8.27 -15.12 10.62
C ALA A 19 8.94 -13.99 9.84
N GLN A 20 8.88 -14.07 8.52
CA GLN A 20 9.25 -12.99 7.63
C GLN A 20 8.15 -11.95 7.80
N GLY A 21 8.50 -10.84 8.44
CA GLY A 21 7.67 -9.64 8.44
C GLY A 21 7.20 -9.42 7.01
N VAL A 22 5.89 -9.33 6.85
CA VAL A 22 5.23 -9.12 5.57
C VAL A 22 5.76 -7.81 5.00
N MET A 23 6.74 -7.89 4.10
CA MET A 23 7.19 -6.74 3.34
C MET A 23 6.10 -6.49 2.31
N ALA A 24 5.45 -5.33 2.38
CA ALA A 24 4.56 -4.86 1.33
C ALA A 24 5.43 -4.36 0.16
N HIS A 25 5.96 -5.29 -0.63
CA HIS A 25 6.54 -4.94 -1.92
C HIS A 25 5.41 -4.68 -2.92
N THR A 26 5.71 -3.99 -4.01
CA THR A 26 4.72 -3.67 -5.02
C THR A 26 4.63 -4.77 -6.09
N ASP A 27 3.40 -5.04 -6.54
CA ASP A 27 2.92 -6.06 -7.47
C ASP A 27 3.59 -6.09 -8.87
N ASP A 28 3.59 -7.29 -9.47
CA ASP A 28 4.04 -7.72 -10.80
C ASP A 28 3.22 -7.13 -11.98
N SER A 29 2.48 -6.05 -11.76
CA SER A 29 1.67 -5.36 -12.80
C SER A 29 2.51 -4.71 -13.93
N GLY A 30 3.83 -4.87 -13.92
CA GLY A 30 4.79 -4.26 -14.86
C GLY A 30 4.99 -2.75 -14.63
N VAL A 31 3.92 -2.04 -14.26
CA VAL A 31 3.96 -0.76 -13.55
C VAL A 31 4.43 -1.06 -12.10
N LEU A 32 4.69 -0.14 -11.18
CA LEU A 32 5.05 -0.36 -9.77
C LEU A 32 6.29 -1.21 -9.37
N GLY A 33 6.70 -2.25 -10.11
CA GLY A 33 7.80 -3.15 -9.75
C GLY A 33 9.11 -2.42 -9.45
N GLY A 34 9.43 -2.25 -8.15
CA GLY A 34 10.66 -1.63 -7.68
C GLY A 34 10.70 -0.10 -7.77
N LEU A 35 9.56 0.59 -7.93
CA LEU A 35 9.52 2.06 -8.02
C LEU A 35 10.14 2.74 -6.79
N GLU A 36 9.94 2.16 -5.62
CA GLU A 36 10.54 2.55 -4.33
C GLU A 36 12.08 2.54 -4.31
N ASN A 37 12.71 1.86 -5.27
CA ASN A 37 14.17 1.73 -5.40
C ASN A 37 14.66 2.12 -6.79
N SER A 38 13.83 2.76 -7.64
CA SER A 38 14.23 3.09 -8.99
C SER A 38 15.31 4.18 -8.96
N PRO A 39 16.51 3.93 -9.53
CA PRO A 39 17.55 4.96 -9.62
C PRO A 39 17.19 6.07 -10.61
N ASP A 40 16.22 5.82 -11.49
CA ASP A 40 15.72 6.79 -12.49
C ASP A 40 14.18 6.81 -12.50
N ILE A 41 13.63 7.57 -11.55
CA ILE A 41 12.18 7.75 -11.42
C ILE A 41 11.57 8.46 -12.63
N TYR A 42 12.28 9.40 -13.25
CA TYR A 42 11.77 10.15 -14.38
C TYR A 42 11.76 9.33 -15.66
N GLY A 43 12.80 8.52 -15.90
CA GLY A 43 12.82 7.52 -16.98
C GLY A 43 11.68 6.52 -16.82
N TYR A 44 11.41 6.05 -15.60
CA TYR A 44 10.26 5.22 -15.31
C TYR A 44 8.93 5.91 -15.70
N LEU A 45 8.69 7.12 -15.17
CA LEU A 45 7.44 7.85 -15.42
C LEU A 45 7.21 8.07 -16.92
N ASN A 46 8.27 8.40 -17.66
CA ASN A 46 8.21 8.56 -19.11
C ASN A 46 7.89 7.24 -19.83
N ASN A 47 8.55 6.13 -19.47
CA ASN A 47 8.36 4.82 -20.11
C ASN A 47 6.94 4.28 -19.94
N TYR A 48 6.29 4.58 -18.81
CA TYR A 48 4.93 4.12 -18.49
C TYR A 48 3.86 5.19 -18.78
N ASN A 49 4.20 6.24 -19.54
CA ASN A 49 3.28 7.31 -19.99
C ASN A 49 2.53 7.99 -18.84
N TYR A 50 3.24 8.27 -17.74
CA TYR A 50 2.71 9.13 -16.69
C TYR A 50 2.70 10.59 -17.13
N SER A 51 1.65 11.32 -16.76
CA SER A 51 1.51 12.75 -17.04
C SER A 51 1.57 13.55 -15.75
N LEU A 52 2.14 14.76 -15.80
CA LEU A 52 2.15 15.67 -14.65
C LEU A 52 0.72 16.06 -14.29
N MET A 53 0.33 15.76 -13.05
CA MET A 53 -0.99 16.05 -12.47
C MET A 53 -0.97 17.34 -11.66
N LEU A 54 0.09 17.55 -10.87
CA LEU A 54 0.28 18.69 -9.99
C LEU A 54 1.77 19.03 -9.92
N ALA A 55 2.07 20.32 -9.89
CA ALA A 55 3.40 20.85 -9.56
C ALA A 55 3.22 22.00 -8.56
N ASP A 56 3.69 21.82 -7.34
CA ASP A 56 3.67 22.84 -6.29
C ASP A 56 5.07 22.99 -5.69
N HIS A 57 5.74 24.09 -6.03
CA HIS A 57 7.12 24.33 -5.60
C HIS A 57 7.22 25.44 -4.55
N ARG A 58 6.10 25.81 -3.91
CA ARG A 58 6.04 26.95 -2.96
C ARG A 58 6.92 26.77 -1.72
N TYR A 59 7.07 25.53 -1.25
CA TYR A 59 7.81 25.21 -0.01
C TYR A 59 8.90 24.16 -0.21
N SER A 60 8.76 23.29 -1.21
CA SER A 60 9.71 22.28 -1.67
C SER A 60 9.27 21.84 -3.06
N HIS A 61 10.13 21.21 -3.86
CA HIS A 61 9.71 20.63 -5.14
C HIS A 61 8.72 19.48 -4.89
N HIS A 62 7.43 19.72 -5.08
CA HIS A 62 6.41 18.68 -5.01
C HIS A 62 5.75 18.51 -6.38
N ASP A 63 6.01 17.38 -7.01
CA ASP A 63 5.41 17.02 -8.29
C ASP A 63 4.64 15.71 -8.12
N MET A 64 3.42 15.67 -8.68
CA MET A 64 2.61 14.46 -8.74
C MET A 64 2.35 14.09 -10.19
N TYR A 65 2.47 12.80 -10.48
CA TYR A 65 2.28 12.24 -11.81
C TYR A 65 1.20 11.18 -11.77
N ILE A 66 0.35 11.13 -12.79
CA ILE A 66 -0.74 10.16 -12.89
C ILE A 66 -0.58 9.26 -14.11
N SER A 67 -0.85 7.98 -13.94
CA SER A 67 -0.81 6.99 -15.01
C SER A 67 -1.86 7.30 -16.09
N SER A 68 -1.63 6.81 -17.30
CA SER A 68 -2.51 7.05 -18.47
C SER A 68 -3.96 6.59 -18.26
N ASP A 69 -4.18 5.51 -17.51
CA ASP A 69 -5.49 4.97 -17.14
C ASP A 69 -6.11 5.66 -15.89
N LYS A 70 -5.37 6.59 -15.30
CA LYS A 70 -5.75 7.38 -14.12
C LYS A 70 -6.02 6.53 -12.88
N ALA A 71 -5.28 5.44 -12.72
CA ALA A 71 -5.42 4.51 -11.61
C ALA A 71 -4.29 4.65 -10.57
N VAL A 72 -3.11 5.11 -10.97
CA VAL A 72 -1.93 5.22 -10.11
C VAL A 72 -1.41 6.65 -10.13
N ILE A 73 -1.14 7.20 -8.96
CA ILE A 73 -0.50 8.50 -8.78
C ILE A 73 0.83 8.30 -8.06
N VAL A 74 1.88 8.94 -8.56
CA VAL A 74 3.23 8.95 -7.99
C VAL A 74 3.51 10.37 -7.51
N SER A 75 3.82 10.52 -6.22
CA SER A 75 4.10 11.81 -5.58
C SER A 75 5.57 11.91 -5.20
N LEU A 76 6.27 12.91 -5.73
CA LEU A 76 7.69 13.16 -5.53
C LEU A 76 7.89 14.45 -4.73
N TRP A 77 8.63 14.34 -3.62
CA TRP A 77 8.89 15.47 -2.71
C TRP A 77 10.39 15.77 -2.58
N GLY A 78 10.75 17.04 -2.79
CA GLY A 78 12.12 17.54 -2.75
C GLY A 78 13.04 16.78 -3.71
N ASN A 79 14.26 16.49 -3.24
CA ASN A 79 15.21 15.65 -3.98
C ASN A 79 15.04 14.16 -3.63
N ARG A 80 13.93 13.74 -3.02
CA ARG A 80 13.72 12.34 -2.63
C ARG A 80 13.38 11.55 -3.89
N LEU A 81 14.22 10.56 -4.19
CA LEU A 81 13.97 9.56 -5.24
C LEU A 81 12.96 8.47 -4.81
N GLN A 82 12.40 8.62 -3.61
CA GLN A 82 11.50 7.69 -2.95
C GLN A 82 10.07 8.24 -3.01
N PRO A 83 9.24 7.80 -3.97
CA PRO A 83 7.89 8.30 -4.13
C PRO A 83 6.92 7.76 -3.07
N ASP A 84 5.90 8.56 -2.76
CA ASP A 84 4.65 8.02 -2.25
C ASP A 84 3.78 7.62 -3.45
N ILE A 85 3.12 6.47 -3.36
CA ILE A 85 2.33 5.88 -4.46
C ILE A 85 0.88 5.74 -3.99
N TYR A 86 -0.05 6.19 -4.80
CA TYR A 86 -1.49 6.07 -4.55
C TYR A 86 -2.12 5.22 -5.66
N ILE A 87 -2.84 4.17 -5.30
CA ILE A 87 -3.69 3.39 -6.20
C ILE A 87 -5.13 3.78 -5.90
N ILE A 88 -5.82 4.35 -6.88
CA ILE A 88 -7.16 4.96 -6.73
C ILE A 88 -8.24 4.27 -7.58
N LYS A 89 -7.86 3.25 -8.37
CA LYS A 89 -8.78 2.43 -9.16
C LYS A 89 -8.38 0.96 -9.16
N PRO A 90 -9.33 0.04 -9.43
CA PRO A 90 -9.00 -1.38 -9.64
C PRO A 90 -8.05 -1.57 -10.83
N GLY A 91 -7.33 -2.68 -10.84
CA GLY A 91 -6.39 -3.05 -11.93
C GLY A 91 -4.92 -3.14 -11.49
N TYR A 92 -4.62 -2.66 -10.28
CA TYR A 92 -3.31 -2.76 -9.63
C TYR A 92 -3.50 -3.40 -8.27
N ALA A 93 -2.63 -4.35 -7.92
CA ALA A 93 -2.67 -5.00 -6.63
C ALA A 93 -1.51 -4.57 -5.73
N THR A 94 -1.64 -4.89 -4.45
CA THR A 94 -0.47 -5.03 -3.60
C THR A 94 0.27 -6.32 -3.93
N ASN A 95 1.50 -6.51 -3.44
CA ASN A 95 2.17 -7.82 -3.56
C ASN A 95 1.42 -8.99 -2.93
N LYS A 96 0.43 -8.72 -2.08
CA LYS A 96 -0.44 -9.75 -1.52
C LYS A 96 -1.80 -9.85 -2.21
N GLY A 97 -1.97 -9.18 -3.35
CA GLY A 97 -3.16 -9.29 -4.17
C GLY A 97 -4.32 -8.39 -3.76
N ILE A 98 -4.14 -7.44 -2.83
CA ILE A 98 -5.21 -6.51 -2.48
C ILE A 98 -5.35 -5.43 -3.54
N THR A 99 -6.56 -5.21 -4.03
CA THR A 99 -6.87 -4.18 -5.03
C THR A 99 -7.94 -3.22 -4.52
N VAL A 100 -8.04 -2.04 -5.13
CA VAL A 100 -9.19 -1.16 -4.92
C VAL A 100 -10.48 -1.90 -5.30
N GLY A 101 -11.48 -1.84 -4.42
CA GLY A 101 -12.75 -2.55 -4.55
C GLY A 101 -12.87 -3.80 -3.67
N MET A 102 -11.76 -4.34 -3.15
CA MET A 102 -11.81 -5.46 -2.20
C MET A 102 -12.35 -5.03 -0.84
N SER A 103 -12.88 -6.00 -0.08
CA SER A 103 -13.48 -5.74 1.23
C SER A 103 -12.43 -5.48 2.30
N ARG A 104 -12.83 -4.84 3.40
CA ARG A 104 -12.01 -4.76 4.60
C ARG A 104 -11.61 -6.14 5.13
N SER A 105 -12.52 -7.11 5.12
CA SER A 105 -12.21 -8.48 5.54
C SER A 105 -11.07 -9.09 4.73
N ASP A 106 -11.04 -8.88 3.41
CA ASP A 106 -9.94 -9.37 2.57
C ASP A 106 -8.59 -8.78 3.02
N VAL A 107 -8.59 -7.50 3.39
CA VAL A 107 -7.38 -6.82 3.92
C VAL A 107 -6.97 -7.40 5.26
N GLU A 108 -7.90 -7.55 6.20
CA GLU A 108 -7.62 -8.07 7.55
C GLU A 108 -7.16 -9.53 7.53
N ASP A 109 -7.73 -10.36 6.65
CA ASP A 109 -7.31 -11.76 6.43
C ASP A 109 -5.89 -11.82 5.84
N THR A 110 -5.52 -10.83 5.02
CA THR A 110 -4.25 -10.81 4.29
C THR A 110 -3.11 -10.19 5.10
N TYR A 111 -3.38 -9.14 5.86
CA TYR A 111 -2.38 -8.31 6.55
C TYR A 111 -2.47 -8.36 8.08
N GLY A 112 -3.52 -8.98 8.63
CA GLY A 112 -3.80 -9.02 10.06
C GLY A 112 -4.86 -7.99 10.47
N PRO A 113 -5.38 -8.09 11.71
CA PRO A 113 -6.51 -7.30 12.16
C PRO A 113 -6.20 -5.81 12.23
N LEU A 114 -7.22 -4.98 12.00
CA LEU A 114 -7.16 -3.55 12.26
C LEU A 114 -7.66 -3.24 13.67
N VAL A 115 -6.81 -2.61 14.48
CA VAL A 115 -7.11 -2.27 15.87
C VAL A 115 -6.97 -0.76 16.11
N THR A 116 -7.75 -0.23 17.05
CA THR A 116 -7.57 1.17 17.46
C THR A 116 -6.23 1.32 18.18
N TYR A 117 -5.43 2.32 17.81
CA TYR A 117 -4.15 2.57 18.46
C TYR A 117 -4.27 2.65 19.98
N SER A 118 -3.35 1.99 20.69
CA SER A 118 -3.19 2.11 22.13
C SER A 118 -1.73 2.04 22.51
N ILE A 119 -1.28 2.95 23.37
CA ILE A 119 0.09 2.95 23.92
C ILE A 119 0.42 1.69 24.73
N TYR A 120 -0.60 0.89 25.07
CA TYR A 120 -0.47 -0.36 25.82
C TYR A 120 -0.54 -1.60 24.92
N GLN A 121 -0.62 -1.44 23.59
CA GLN A 121 -0.54 -2.55 22.67
C GLN A 121 0.86 -3.18 22.74
N ASN A 122 0.90 -4.48 23.07
CA ASN A 122 2.05 -5.37 22.92
C ASN A 122 1.67 -6.51 21.97
N PRO A 123 1.53 -6.23 20.68
CA PRO A 123 1.03 -7.21 19.73
C PRO A 123 2.13 -8.23 19.42
N VAL A 124 1.74 -9.50 19.51
CA VAL A 124 2.58 -10.65 19.18
C VAL A 124 2.49 -10.99 17.68
N GLU A 125 1.40 -10.58 17.04
CA GLU A 125 1.07 -10.81 15.63
C GLU A 125 1.01 -9.49 14.86
N PRO A 126 1.19 -9.50 13.51
CA PRO A 126 1.00 -8.32 12.68
C PRO A 126 -0.41 -7.73 12.84
N TYR A 127 -0.49 -6.41 12.91
CA TYR A 127 -1.73 -5.65 13.01
C TYR A 127 -1.58 -4.33 12.25
N GLY A 128 -2.72 -3.75 11.89
CA GLY A 128 -2.78 -2.38 11.42
C GLY A 128 -3.54 -1.49 12.41
N GLU A 129 -3.28 -0.19 12.35
CA GLU A 129 -3.99 0.81 13.12
C GLU A 129 -5.19 1.33 12.33
N ILE A 130 -6.36 1.41 12.97
CA ILE A 130 -7.56 2.00 12.39
C ILE A 130 -7.80 3.42 12.90
N GLU A 131 -8.00 4.35 11.97
CA GLU A 131 -8.42 5.72 12.26
C GLU A 131 -9.63 6.13 11.41
N LYS A 132 -10.44 7.05 11.93
CA LYS A 132 -11.58 7.61 11.19
C LYS A 132 -11.13 8.79 10.34
N GLY A 133 -11.72 8.94 9.17
CA GLY A 133 -11.64 10.19 8.41
C GLY A 133 -12.25 11.35 9.21
N TYR A 134 -11.84 12.56 8.87
CA TYR A 134 -12.26 13.79 9.56
C TYR A 134 -12.87 14.81 8.59
N GLY A 135 -13.59 15.79 9.12
CA GLY A 135 -14.24 16.84 8.33
C GLY A 135 -15.13 16.30 7.21
N ASN A 136 -14.96 16.81 6.00
CA ASN A 136 -15.71 16.40 4.81
C ASN A 136 -15.44 14.95 4.39
N TYR A 137 -14.39 14.32 4.93
CA TYR A 137 -14.03 12.92 4.67
C TYR A 137 -14.42 11.97 5.82
N SER A 138 -15.34 12.38 6.71
CA SER A 138 -15.93 11.48 7.73
C SER A 138 -16.72 10.29 7.13
N GLY A 139 -16.91 10.28 5.81
CA GLY A 139 -17.35 9.15 4.99
C GLY A 139 -16.39 7.97 4.93
N TYR A 140 -15.16 8.14 5.40
CA TYR A 140 -14.09 7.15 5.25
C TYR A 140 -13.48 6.75 6.59
N TYR A 141 -12.81 5.61 6.59
CA TYR A 141 -11.85 5.24 7.63
C TYR A 141 -10.59 4.66 6.98
N VAL A 142 -9.49 4.63 7.72
CA VAL A 142 -8.18 4.21 7.24
C VAL A 142 -7.69 3.06 8.10
N GLY A 143 -7.17 2.02 7.47
CA GLY A 143 -6.30 1.03 8.10
C GLY A 143 -4.86 1.22 7.64
N GLU A 144 -3.92 1.43 8.57
CA GLU A 144 -2.50 1.59 8.26
C GLU A 144 -1.67 0.45 8.86
N TYR A 145 -0.86 -0.20 8.03
CA TYR A 145 0.14 -1.18 8.44
C TYR A 145 1.53 -0.58 8.32
N VAL A 146 2.40 -0.85 9.31
CA VAL A 146 3.75 -0.29 9.37
C VAL A 146 4.79 -1.38 9.16
N GLY A 147 5.67 -1.18 8.18
CA GLY A 147 6.77 -2.09 7.86
C GLY A 147 8.01 -1.87 8.73
N ALA A 148 8.95 -2.82 8.68
CA ALA A 148 10.18 -2.84 9.48
C ALA A 148 11.10 -1.62 9.28
N HIS A 149 10.97 -0.91 8.16
CA HIS A 149 11.75 0.28 7.82
C HIS A 149 10.97 1.59 8.00
N ASN A 150 9.91 1.57 8.82
CA ASN A 150 8.99 2.69 9.00
C ASN A 150 8.29 3.12 7.68
N SER A 151 8.12 2.16 6.76
CA SER A 151 7.23 2.31 5.60
C SER A 151 5.77 2.15 6.05
N GLY A 152 4.87 2.86 5.39
CA GLY A 152 3.43 2.78 5.62
C GLY A 152 2.71 2.17 4.42
N LEU A 153 1.79 1.26 4.70
CA LEU A 153 0.78 0.80 3.75
C LEU A 153 -0.59 1.18 4.31
N SER A 154 -1.25 2.15 3.68
CA SER A 154 -2.56 2.62 4.11
C SER A 154 -3.64 2.14 3.14
N PHE A 155 -4.72 1.63 3.67
CA PHE A 155 -5.96 1.33 2.96
C PHE A 155 -7.03 2.32 3.43
N VAL A 156 -7.58 3.10 2.50
CA VAL A 156 -8.74 3.95 2.78
C VAL A 156 -9.99 3.17 2.37
N PHE A 157 -10.95 3.09 3.27
CA PHE A 157 -12.19 2.36 3.09
C PHE A 157 -13.37 3.30 3.03
N ASN A 158 -14.30 3.04 2.11
CA ASN A 158 -15.62 3.66 2.13
C ASN A 158 -16.42 3.04 3.27
N LYS A 159 -16.85 3.84 4.26
CA LYS A 159 -17.54 3.33 5.45
C LYS A 159 -18.89 2.69 5.17
N TYR A 160 -19.51 3.00 4.03
CA TYR A 160 -20.85 2.54 3.67
C TYR A 160 -20.83 1.22 2.91
N THR A 161 -19.76 0.97 2.13
CA THR A 161 -19.59 -0.28 1.36
C THR A 161 -18.61 -1.24 2.00
N ASP A 162 -17.80 -0.76 2.95
CA ASP A 162 -16.74 -1.52 3.62
C ASP A 162 -15.67 -2.06 2.65
N THR A 163 -15.41 -1.30 1.58
CA THR A 163 -14.46 -1.66 0.53
C THR A 163 -13.33 -0.64 0.42
N VAL A 164 -12.15 -1.11 0.03
CA VAL A 164 -10.98 -0.29 -0.30
C VAL A 164 -11.31 0.64 -1.47
N VAL A 165 -11.04 1.94 -1.30
CA VAL A 165 -11.19 2.96 -2.34
C VAL A 165 -9.88 3.64 -2.71
N LEU A 166 -8.86 3.53 -1.86
CA LEU A 166 -7.51 4.02 -2.11
C LEU A 166 -6.51 3.16 -1.35
N ILE A 167 -5.38 2.88 -1.97
CA ILE A 167 -4.21 2.26 -1.34
C ILE A 167 -3.06 3.26 -1.43
N ARG A 168 -2.37 3.54 -0.33
CA ARG A 168 -1.16 4.36 -0.31
C ARG A 168 0.04 3.54 0.15
N TYR A 169 1.10 3.55 -0.65
CA TYR A 169 2.43 3.17 -0.23
C TYR A 169 3.22 4.42 0.12
N GLN A 170 3.86 4.37 1.28
CA GLN A 170 4.76 5.42 1.75
C GLN A 170 6.05 4.77 2.23
N GLN A 171 7.18 5.17 1.67
CA GLN A 171 8.46 4.52 1.97
C GLN A 171 8.99 4.88 3.37
N ASN A 172 8.69 6.10 3.83
CA ASN A 172 9.06 6.56 5.17
C ASN A 172 7.97 7.47 5.75
N ARG A 173 7.42 7.07 6.91
CA ARG A 173 6.39 7.82 7.63
C ARG A 173 6.93 9.03 8.42
N HIS A 174 8.25 9.16 8.59
CA HIS A 174 8.82 10.24 9.41
C HIS A 174 8.50 11.64 8.87
N GLY A 175 7.77 12.42 9.69
CA GLY A 175 7.42 13.81 9.39
C GLY A 175 6.40 13.98 8.26
N ASN A 176 5.79 12.89 7.80
CA ASN A 176 4.85 12.89 6.69
C ASN A 176 3.39 12.95 7.16
N SER A 177 2.55 13.47 6.25
CA SER A 177 1.11 13.62 6.47
C SER A 177 0.41 12.26 6.51
N ARG A 178 -0.71 12.18 7.24
CA ARG A 178 -1.61 11.02 7.20
C ARG A 178 -2.26 10.93 5.83
N VAL A 179 -2.62 9.74 5.36
CA VAL A 179 -3.22 9.57 4.02
C VAL A 179 -4.45 10.46 3.80
N MET A 180 -5.25 10.71 4.85
CA MET A 180 -6.42 11.60 4.73
C MET A 180 -6.04 13.07 4.52
N SER A 181 -4.87 13.51 4.97
CA SER A 181 -4.34 14.85 4.68
C SER A 181 -3.97 14.98 3.21
N ASP A 182 -3.39 13.95 2.61
CA ASP A 182 -3.10 13.90 1.17
C ASP A 182 -4.39 13.85 0.35
N VAL A 183 -5.36 13.03 0.77
CA VAL A 183 -6.69 12.94 0.14
C VAL A 183 -7.37 14.31 0.10
N ASP A 184 -7.34 15.07 1.19
CA ASP A 184 -7.92 16.41 1.27
C ASP A 184 -7.15 17.42 0.42
N SER A 185 -5.82 17.46 0.57
CA SER A 185 -4.96 18.45 -0.11
C SER A 185 -4.96 18.30 -1.63
N TYR A 186 -5.05 17.07 -2.14
CA TYR A 186 -4.98 16.77 -3.58
C TYR A 186 -6.32 16.30 -4.16
N HIS A 187 -7.40 16.33 -3.36
CA HIS A 187 -8.74 15.91 -3.77
C HIS A 187 -8.77 14.50 -4.40
N LEU A 188 -8.04 13.54 -3.80
CA LEU A 188 -7.86 12.19 -4.36
C LEU A 188 -9.13 11.34 -4.31
N LEU A 189 -10.06 11.69 -3.42
CA LEU A 189 -11.34 11.02 -3.25
C LEU A 189 -12.48 12.05 -3.20
N PRO A 190 -13.69 11.69 -3.64
CA PRO A 190 -14.86 12.54 -3.46
C PRO A 190 -15.27 12.62 -1.99
N TYR A 191 -16.16 13.55 -1.65
CA TYR A 191 -16.84 13.51 -0.35
C TYR A 191 -17.97 12.48 -0.40
N LEU A 192 -18.10 11.69 0.67
CA LEU A 192 -19.27 10.82 0.85
C LEU A 192 -20.17 11.46 1.89
N LEU A 193 -21.38 11.81 1.47
CA LEU A 193 -22.44 12.31 2.33
C LEU A 193 -23.04 11.15 3.14
#